data_AF-A0A3B3V1Q1-F1
#
_entry.id   AF-A0A3B3V1Q1-F1
#
_cell.length_a   1.000
_cell.length_b   1.000
_cell.length_c   1.000
_cell.angle_alpha   90.00
_cell.angle_beta   90.00
_cell.angle_gamma   90.00
#
_symmetry.space_group_name_H-M   'P 1'
#
loop_
_entity.id
_entity.type
_entity.pdbx_description
1 polymer ?
#
loop_
_entity_poly.entity_id
_entity_poly.type
_entity_poly.pdbx_seq_one_letter_code
_entity_poly.pdbx_strand_id
1 'polypeptide(L)'
;MGAKYHWQSQNVKQSGVDDMVLLSKITEDAIVENLKKRYMDDYIFTYIGPVLISVNPFKQMPYFTDREIELYQGAVSEDIFT
;
A
#
# COMPACT_ATOMS: atom_id res chain seq x y z
N MET A 1 20.28 11.07 12.09
CA MET A 1 19.58 9.77 12.12
C MET A 1 18.38 9.90 11.19
N GLY A 2 18.51 9.43 9.95
CA GLY A 2 17.45 9.57 8.94
C GLY A 2 16.26 8.69 9.30
N ALA A 3 15.08 9.28 9.44
CA ALA A 3 13.86 8.53 9.71
C ALA A 3 13.53 7.68 8.48
N LYS A 4 13.67 6.35 8.62
CA LYS A 4 13.28 5.37 7.62
C LYS A 4 11.79 5.50 7.36
N TYR A 5 11.44 5.80 6.12
CA TYR A 5 10.06 5.92 5.65
C TYR A 5 9.44 4.52 5.53
N HIS A 6 8.13 4.40 5.70
CA HIS A 6 7.48 3.08 5.64
C HIS A 6 7.58 2.44 4.24
N TRP A 7 7.71 3.24 3.17
CA TRP A 7 7.97 2.76 1.80
C TRP A 7 9.45 2.59 1.47
N GLN A 8 10.36 3.29 2.15
CA GLN A 8 11.83 3.14 1.98
C GLN A 8 12.46 2.11 2.92
N SER A 9 11.65 1.35 3.65
CA SER A 9 12.17 0.37 4.61
C SER A 9 12.85 -0.75 3.83
N GLN A 10 14.18 -0.85 3.88
CA GLN A 10 15.00 -1.91 3.24
C GLN A 10 14.72 -3.34 3.78
N ASN A 11 13.59 -3.53 4.46
CA ASN A 11 12.96 -4.79 4.83
C ASN A 11 11.44 -4.66 4.63
N VAL A 12 10.97 -4.20 3.45
CA VAL A 12 9.54 -4.26 3.12
C VAL A 12 9.20 -5.75 3.07
N LYS A 13 8.53 -6.23 4.11
CA LYS A 13 7.88 -7.54 4.07
C LYS A 13 6.89 -7.44 2.90
N GLN A 14 7.22 -8.05 1.75
CA GLN A 14 6.41 -7.94 0.55
C GLN A 14 5.06 -8.61 0.81
N SER A 15 4.07 -7.80 1.20
CA SER A 15 2.75 -8.29 1.54
C SER A 15 1.90 -8.31 0.28
N GLY A 16 1.84 -9.47 -0.36
CA GLY A 16 1.05 -9.63 -1.58
C GLY A 16 1.57 -8.76 -2.72
N VAL A 17 0.65 -8.30 -3.56
CA VAL A 17 0.91 -7.48 -4.75
C VAL A 17 0.32 -6.08 -4.53
N ASP A 18 1.13 -5.05 -4.74
CA ASP A 18 0.75 -3.64 -4.56
C ASP A 18 -0.21 -3.14 -5.65
N ASP A 19 -0.01 -3.54 -6.90
CA ASP A 19 -0.93 -3.29 -8.03
C ASP A 19 -1.55 -4.61 -8.52
N MET A 20 -2.85 -4.75 -8.34
CA MET A 20 -3.58 -5.96 -8.69
C MET A 20 -3.67 -6.23 -10.19
N VAL A 21 -3.29 -5.27 -11.05
CA VAL A 21 -3.09 -5.55 -12.49
C VAL A 21 -1.96 -6.56 -12.70
N LEU A 22 -1.01 -6.67 -11.75
CA LEU A 22 0.10 -7.61 -11.78
C LEU A 22 -0.23 -8.99 -11.20
N LEU A 23 -1.47 -9.23 -10.75
CA LEU A 23 -1.88 -10.57 -10.31
C LEU A 23 -1.79 -11.57 -11.46
N SER A 24 -1.23 -12.74 -11.18
CA SER A 24 -1.10 -13.83 -12.16
C SER A 24 -2.45 -14.40 -12.61
N LYS A 25 -3.48 -14.25 -11.78
CA LYS A 25 -4.87 -14.63 -12.06
C LYS A 25 -5.79 -13.51 -11.60
N ILE A 26 -6.61 -13.01 -12.51
CA ILE A 26 -7.63 -12.00 -12.21
C ILE A 26 -8.94 -12.75 -11.90
N THR A 27 -9.04 -13.25 -10.67
CA THR A 27 -10.27 -13.86 -10.14
C THR A 27 -10.67 -13.18 -8.84
N GLU A 28 -11.95 -13.25 -8.49
CA GLU A 28 -12.47 -12.69 -7.24
C GLU A 28 -11.73 -13.27 -6.02
N ASP A 29 -11.52 -14.58 -5.99
CA ASP A 29 -10.76 -15.26 -4.93
C ASP A 29 -9.33 -14.72 -4.79
N ALA A 30 -8.62 -14.49 -5.91
CA ALA A 30 -7.25 -13.99 -5.90
C ALA A 30 -7.16 -12.54 -5.40
N ILE A 31 -8.14 -11.71 -5.77
CA ILE A 31 -8.26 -10.33 -5.30
C ILE A 31 -8.50 -10.31 -3.79
N VAL A 32 -9.45 -11.12 -3.30
CA VAL A 32 -9.78 -11.21 -1.87
C VAL A 32 -8.59 -11.74 -1.07
N GLU A 33 -7.88 -12.75 -1.56
CA GLU A 33 -6.70 -13.29 -0.91
C GLU A 33 -5.58 -12.23 -0.80
N ASN A 34 -5.35 -11.45 -1.87
CA ASN A 34 -4.37 -10.37 -1.86
C ASN A 34 -4.74 -9.27 -0.84
N LEU A 35 -5.98 -8.78 -0.88
CA LEU A 35 -6.46 -7.75 0.05
C LEU A 35 -6.38 -8.23 1.51
N LYS A 36 -6.76 -9.48 1.77
CA LYS A 36 -6.68 -10.08 3.11
C LYS A 36 -5.23 -10.16 3.59
N LYS A 37 -4.31 -10.62 2.74
CA LYS A 37 -2.88 -10.72 3.08
C LYS A 37 -2.30 -9.34 3.42
N ARG A 38 -2.58 -8.34 2.59
CA ARG A 38 -2.15 -6.95 2.79
C ARG A 38 -2.69 -6.33 4.07
N TYR A 39 -3.99 -6.50 4.31
CA TYR A 39 -4.65 -6.03 5.52
C TYR A 39 -4.02 -6.63 6.79
N MET A 40 -3.72 -7.94 6.77
CA MET A 40 -3.09 -8.62 7.91
C MET A 40 -1.66 -8.15 8.21
N ASP A 41 -0.98 -7.58 7.23
CA ASP A 41 0.33 -6.95 7.37
C ASP A 41 0.24 -5.40 7.50
N ASP A 42 -0.95 -4.86 7.83
CA ASP A 42 -1.20 -3.42 8.04
C ASP A 42 -1.09 -2.51 6.79
N TYR A 43 -1.15 -3.10 5.59
CA TYR A 43 -1.26 -2.39 4.32
C TYR A 43 -2.72 -2.26 3.89
N ILE A 44 -3.27 -1.06 4.04
CA ILE A 44 -4.69 -0.77 3.76
C ILE A 44 -4.94 -0.18 2.37
N PHE A 45 -3.89 0.18 1.64
CA PHE A 45 -3.93 0.79 0.32
C PHE A 45 -3.39 -0.19 -0.72
N THR A 46 -4.15 -0.42 -1.78
CA THR A 46 -3.78 -1.33 -2.89
C THR A 46 -4.27 -0.73 -4.21
N TYR A 47 -3.44 -0.75 -5.23
CA TYR A 47 -3.79 -0.27 -6.57
C TYR A 47 -4.49 -1.35 -7.40
N ILE A 48 -5.31 -0.88 -8.32
CA ILE A 48 -5.76 -1.62 -9.49
C ILE A 48 -5.67 -0.68 -10.69
N GLY A 49 -4.48 -0.62 -11.27
CA GLY A 49 -4.12 0.39 -12.25
C GLY A 49 -4.32 1.81 -11.67
N PRO A 50 -5.13 2.68 -12.30
CA PRO A 50 -5.31 4.06 -11.84
C PRO A 50 -6.22 4.19 -10.60
N VAL A 51 -6.89 3.12 -10.17
CA VAL A 51 -7.83 3.15 -9.05
C VAL A 51 -7.12 2.71 -7.77
N LEU A 52 -7.36 3.44 -6.67
CA LEU A 52 -6.87 3.11 -5.33
C LEU A 52 -7.99 2.50 -4.49
N ILE A 53 -7.72 1.32 -3.92
CA ILE A 53 -8.59 0.65 -2.97
C ILE A 53 -8.09 0.93 -1.56
N SER A 54 -9.01 1.37 -0.69
CA SER A 54 -8.76 1.62 0.73
C SER A 54 -9.60 0.68 1.59
N VAL A 55 -8.95 -0.13 2.43
CA VAL A 55 -9.60 -1.03 3.38
C VAL A 55 -9.60 -0.40 4.77
N ASN A 56 -10.75 -0.26 5.43
CA ASN A 56 -10.82 0.37 6.74
C ASN A 56 -10.12 -0.50 7.81
N PRO A 57 -9.06 0.00 8.50
CA PRO A 57 -8.35 -0.77 9.53
C PRO A 57 -9.11 -0.89 10.86
N PHE A 58 -10.17 -0.10 11.08
CA PHE A 58 -10.91 -0.01 12.35
C PHE A 58 -10.03 0.26 13.58
N LYS A 59 -8.81 0.77 13.37
CA LYS A 59 -7.84 1.17 14.40
C LYS A 59 -7.12 2.45 13.96
N GLN A 60 -6.59 3.20 14.93
CA GLN A 60 -5.74 4.34 14.61
C GLN A 60 -4.41 3.87 14.05
N MET A 61 -4.00 4.48 12.93
CA MET A 61 -2.71 4.23 12.30
C MET A 61 -1.77 5.41 12.58
N PRO A 62 -0.59 5.20 13.19
CA PRO A 62 0.27 6.28 13.68
C PRO A 62 1.15 6.94 12.60
N TYR A 63 0.87 6.71 11.32
CA TYR A 63 1.71 7.13 10.19
C TYR A 63 1.02 8.12 9.23
N PHE A 64 -0.10 8.73 9.64
CA PHE A 64 -0.74 9.82 8.91
C PHE A 64 -0.40 11.14 9.58
N THR A 65 0.80 11.67 9.34
CA THR A 65 1.24 12.97 9.86
C THR A 65 1.45 13.97 8.73
N ASP A 66 1.64 15.25 9.08
CA ASP A 66 1.89 16.32 8.09
C ASP A 66 3.10 16.00 7.19
N ARG A 67 4.07 15.25 7.72
CA ARG A 67 5.23 14.79 6.96
C ARG A 67 4.84 13.88 5.81
N GLU A 68 3.93 12.94 6.01
CA GLU A 68 3.47 12.08 4.93
C GLU A 68 2.71 12.90 3.89
N ILE A 69 1.86 13.83 4.31
CA ILE A 69 1.13 14.73 3.40
C ILE A 69 2.09 15.46 2.45
N GLU A 70 3.18 16.05 2.97
CA GLU A 70 4.20 16.73 2.17
C GLU A 70 4.89 15.79 1.16
N LEU A 71 5.08 14.52 1.52
CA LEU A 71 5.76 13.54 0.65
C LEU A 71 4.87 13.07 -0.49
N TYR A 72 3.57 12.96 -0.26
CA TYR A 72 2.59 12.60 -1.29
C TYR A 72 2.15 13.82 -2.12
N GLN A 73 2.34 15.05 -1.62
CA GLN A 73 1.93 16.27 -2.31
C GLN A 73 2.80 16.53 -3.56
N GLY A 74 2.18 16.40 -4.74
CA GLY A 74 2.83 16.66 -6.03
C GLY A 74 3.69 15.49 -6.55
N ALA A 75 3.74 14.36 -5.83
CA ALA A 75 4.35 13.15 -6.33
C ALA A 75 3.44 12.48 -7.39
N VAL A 76 4.05 11.91 -8.43
CA VAL A 76 3.33 11.18 -9.49
C VAL A 76 2.95 9.81 -8.94
N SER A 77 1.74 9.34 -9.22
CA SER A 77 1.17 8.09 -8.66
C SER A 77 2.09 6.85 -8.81
N GLU A 78 2.96 6.82 -9.82
CA GLU A 78 3.91 5.71 -10.06
C GLU A 78 5.18 5.78 -9.18
N ASP A 79 5.58 6.97 -8.73
CA ASP A 79 6.83 7.20 -7.98
C ASP A 79 6.71 6.92 -6.47
N ILE A 80 5.49 6.64 -6.01
CA ILE A 80 5.16 6.66 -4.58
C ILE A 80 5.20 5.25 -3.96
N PHE A 81 5.14 4.20 -4.78
CA PHE A 81 5.04 2.81 -4.33
C PHE A 81 5.96 1.82 -5.07
N THR A 82 6.94 2.33 -5.83
CA THR A 82 8.08 1.54 -6.35
C THR A 82 9.28 1.68 -5.41
#